data_AF-A0A7W8QLM0-F1
#
_entry.id   AF-A0A7W8QLM0-F1
#
_cell.length_a   1.000
_cell.length_b   1.000
_cell.length_c   1.000
_cell.angle_alpha   90.00
_cell.angle_beta   90.00
_cell.angle_gamma   90.00
#
_symmetry.space_group_name_H-M   'P 1'
#
loop_
_entity.id
_entity.type
_entity.pdbx_description
1 polymer ?
#
loop_
_entity_poly.entity_id
_entity_poly.type
_entity_poly.pdbx_seq_one_letter_code
_entity_poly.pdbx_strand_id
1 'polypeptide(L)'
;MPRAAATPWGIDALLRSAAAEALGAAPDTLPWTDPRRLPGRPVRFASALALRTGAPGGADAAAARIAAALHALPEVAAAEAPGRGLVAVEPRPEALAALVPAAWNGTAYLTGGARRALPAEDEDGWSRSDLAAAPSLGRARALARDDARRRIALAARAAETAPGPRPEPAPPRPAEADWREPCADRPPAGGEAARLLAAVGESAARIAFCRAASERPRPGEVTGPDLPAEPDPAAPGAWARFTWDNPAFAVRYAHAHAVAARGWAEQAERARSGTRPAPGPDWRAPLTGEAAELVGALFDGPGAVSAAGRRGQPHMLVRYLEGLAASYHGWARSSDAVRGPAADAVALCSAASGVLGAGLALLGASAPTRP
;
A
#
# COMPACT_ATOMS: atom_id res chain seq x y z
N MET A 1 -20.52 -14.36 15.06
CA MET A 1 -20.27 -13.91 13.68
C MET A 1 -18.88 -13.30 13.64
N PRO A 2 -17.99 -13.65 12.69
CA PRO A 2 -16.70 -12.97 12.57
C PRO A 2 -16.96 -11.48 12.33
N ARG A 3 -16.29 -10.61 13.09
CA ARG A 3 -16.40 -9.15 12.95
C ARG A 3 -15.91 -8.75 11.55
N ALA A 4 -16.66 -7.89 10.87
CA ALA A 4 -16.23 -7.36 9.57
C ALA A 4 -15.02 -6.43 9.78
N ALA A 5 -13.88 -6.77 9.17
CA ALA A 5 -12.69 -5.94 9.20
C ALA A 5 -12.90 -4.68 8.34
N ALA A 6 -12.53 -3.51 8.85
CA ALA A 6 -12.63 -2.22 8.17
C ALA A 6 -11.60 -2.02 7.03
N THR A 7 -11.27 -3.10 6.32
CA THR A 7 -10.54 -3.07 5.05
C THR A 7 -11.32 -2.29 3.97
N PRO A 8 -10.70 -1.85 2.87
CA PRO A 8 -11.42 -1.16 1.79
C PRO A 8 -12.63 -1.93 1.26
N TRP A 9 -12.53 -3.26 1.11
CA TRP A 9 -13.67 -4.10 0.72
C TRP A 9 -14.66 -4.37 1.84
N GLY A 10 -14.22 -4.41 3.09
CA GLY A 10 -15.12 -4.49 4.23
C GLY A 10 -15.99 -3.24 4.34
N ILE A 11 -15.38 -2.06 4.19
CA ILE A 11 -16.09 -0.78 4.20
C ILE A 11 -17.02 -0.64 3.00
N ASP A 12 -16.58 -1.01 1.79
CA ASP A 12 -17.45 -0.99 0.61
C ASP A 12 -18.64 -1.97 0.77
N ALA A 13 -18.41 -3.19 1.27
CA ALA A 13 -19.47 -4.15 1.54
C ALA A 13 -20.49 -3.63 2.57
N LEU A 14 -19.99 -3.00 3.65
CA LEU A 14 -20.82 -2.37 4.68
C LEU A 14 -21.66 -1.21 4.10
N LEU A 15 -21.06 -0.36 3.27
CA LEU A 15 -21.74 0.72 2.55
C LEU A 15 -22.83 0.18 1.61
N ARG A 16 -22.52 -0.85 0.82
CA ARG A 16 -23.48 -1.47 -0.10
C ARG A 16 -24.60 -2.18 0.63
N SER A 17 -24.33 -2.86 1.73
CA SER A 17 -25.36 -3.48 2.58
C SER A 17 -26.31 -2.42 3.14
N ALA A 18 -25.77 -1.36 3.73
CA ALA A 18 -26.58 -0.26 4.27
C ALA A 18 -27.37 0.45 3.17
N ALA A 19 -26.81 0.62 1.97
CA ALA A 19 -27.52 1.21 0.84
C ALA A 19 -28.62 0.30 0.27
N ALA A 20 -28.40 -1.02 0.23
CA ALA A 20 -29.41 -1.98 -0.19
C ALA A 20 -30.64 -1.91 0.72
N GLU A 21 -30.41 -1.94 2.03
CA GLU A 21 -31.47 -1.79 3.03
C GLU A 21 -32.15 -0.41 2.94
N ALA A 22 -31.35 0.66 2.98
CA ALA A 22 -31.86 2.02 3.04
C ALA A 22 -32.63 2.44 1.79
N LEU A 23 -32.32 1.86 0.62
CA LEU A 23 -32.91 2.24 -0.67
C LEU A 23 -33.84 1.17 -1.26
N GLY A 24 -33.98 0.01 -0.63
CA GLY A 24 -34.77 -1.10 -1.16
C GLY A 24 -34.18 -1.69 -2.45
N ALA A 25 -32.84 -1.70 -2.57
CA ALA A 25 -32.13 -2.23 -3.72
C ALA A 25 -31.51 -3.60 -3.41
N ALA A 26 -31.26 -4.41 -4.43
CA ALA A 26 -30.52 -5.66 -4.25
C ALA A 26 -29.01 -5.35 -4.09
N PRO A 27 -28.30 -5.92 -3.09
CA PRO A 27 -26.88 -5.63 -2.86
C PRO A 27 -25.98 -5.80 -4.09
N ASP A 28 -26.27 -6.82 -4.92
CA ASP A 28 -25.49 -7.14 -6.13
C ASP A 28 -25.69 -6.14 -7.27
N THR A 29 -26.73 -5.30 -7.20
CA THR A 29 -26.99 -4.24 -8.18
C THR A 29 -26.25 -2.94 -7.87
N LEU A 30 -25.70 -2.82 -6.65
CA LEU A 30 -25.01 -1.63 -6.21
C LEU A 30 -23.54 -1.68 -6.63
N PRO A 31 -23.02 -0.63 -7.28
CA PRO A 31 -21.66 -0.63 -7.79
C PRO A 31 -20.66 -0.52 -6.65
N TRP A 32 -19.53 -1.19 -6.84
CA TRP A 32 -18.33 -0.96 -6.04
C TRP A 32 -17.84 0.49 -6.20
N THR A 33 -17.43 1.12 -5.10
CA THR A 33 -17.09 2.57 -5.10
C THR A 33 -15.73 2.94 -4.52
N ASP A 34 -14.91 1.97 -4.14
CA ASP A 34 -13.51 2.15 -3.70
C ASP A 34 -13.40 3.28 -2.64
N PRO A 35 -13.90 3.06 -1.41
CA PRO A 35 -13.96 4.07 -0.37
C PRO A 35 -12.58 4.67 -0.11
N ARG A 36 -12.54 5.98 0.17
CA ARG A 36 -11.29 6.75 0.33
C ARG A 36 -11.21 7.40 1.68
N ARG A 37 -10.01 7.43 2.25
CA ARG A 37 -9.72 8.17 3.48
C ARG A 37 -9.97 9.66 3.29
N LEU A 38 -10.65 10.28 4.25
CA LEU A 38 -10.90 11.72 4.23
C LEU A 38 -9.61 12.49 4.62
N PRO A 39 -9.31 13.61 3.95
CA PRO A 39 -8.15 14.42 4.27
C PRO A 39 -8.14 14.86 5.75
N GLY A 40 -7.00 14.67 6.43
CA GLY A 40 -6.82 15.02 7.84
C GLY A 40 -7.64 14.18 8.83
N ARG A 41 -8.29 13.10 8.38
CA ARG A 41 -9.10 12.20 9.22
C ARG A 41 -8.66 10.75 8.97
N PRO A 42 -7.66 10.24 9.71
CA PRO A 42 -6.97 8.99 9.38
C PRO A 42 -7.85 7.75 9.34
N VAL A 43 -8.96 7.76 10.07
CA VAL A 43 -9.84 6.60 10.27
C VAL A 43 -11.27 6.86 9.80
N ARG A 44 -11.45 7.85 8.92
CA ARG A 44 -12.75 8.22 8.36
C ARG A 44 -12.72 8.04 6.86
N PHE A 45 -13.66 7.25 6.34
CA PHE A 45 -13.69 6.82 4.95
C PHE A 45 -14.94 7.34 4.28
N ALA A 46 -14.81 7.84 3.05
CA ALA A 46 -15.91 8.36 2.25
C ALA A 46 -16.09 7.57 0.96
N SER A 47 -17.33 7.41 0.55
CA SER A 47 -17.72 6.76 -0.70
C SER A 47 -18.71 7.62 -1.48
N ALA A 48 -18.59 7.55 -2.80
CA ALA A 48 -19.51 8.14 -3.77
C ALA A 48 -20.66 7.20 -4.15
N LEU A 49 -20.96 6.17 -3.35
CA LEU A 49 -22.00 5.17 -3.65
C LEU A 49 -23.35 5.80 -3.95
N ALA A 50 -23.78 6.80 -3.17
CA ALA A 50 -25.08 7.44 -3.36
C ALA A 50 -25.21 8.17 -4.71
N LEU A 51 -24.11 8.65 -5.29
CA LEU A 51 -24.09 9.23 -6.64
C LEU A 51 -24.36 8.20 -7.74
N ARG A 52 -24.17 6.92 -7.44
CA ARG A 52 -24.27 5.82 -8.42
C ARG A 52 -25.52 4.96 -8.25
N THR A 53 -26.38 5.25 -7.28
CA THR A 53 -27.59 4.46 -7.02
C THR A 53 -28.77 4.88 -7.89
N GLY A 54 -28.79 6.11 -8.42
CA GLY A 54 -29.94 6.65 -9.15
C GLY A 54 -31.22 6.78 -8.31
N ALA A 55 -31.08 6.81 -6.98
CA ALA A 55 -32.21 6.79 -6.07
C ALA A 55 -33.12 8.03 -6.19
N PRO A 56 -34.45 7.86 -6.03
CA PRO A 56 -35.39 8.97 -6.06
C PRO A 56 -35.10 9.97 -4.92
N GLY A 57 -35.25 11.26 -5.21
CA GLY A 57 -34.92 12.35 -4.28
C GLY A 57 -33.48 12.86 -4.38
N GLY A 58 -32.65 12.29 -5.26
CA GLY A 58 -31.30 12.76 -5.54
C GLY A 58 -30.23 12.16 -4.61
N ALA A 59 -28.98 12.38 -4.97
CA ALA A 59 -27.84 11.71 -4.34
C ALA A 59 -27.64 12.10 -2.86
N ASP A 60 -27.95 13.35 -2.48
CA ASP A 60 -27.82 13.80 -1.08
C ASP A 60 -28.88 13.17 -0.16
N ALA A 61 -30.12 13.03 -0.64
CA ALA A 61 -31.17 12.35 0.10
C ALA A 61 -30.85 10.85 0.26
N ALA A 62 -30.32 10.23 -0.79
CA ALA A 62 -29.83 8.85 -0.73
C ALA A 62 -28.66 8.71 0.25
N ALA A 63 -27.69 9.61 0.21
CA ALA A 63 -26.55 9.60 1.13
C ALA A 63 -27.00 9.73 2.60
N ALA A 64 -27.95 10.60 2.90
CA ALA A 64 -28.50 10.76 4.24
C ALA A 64 -29.18 9.48 4.75
N ARG A 65 -29.96 8.80 3.90
CA ARG A 65 -30.59 7.51 4.23
C ARG A 65 -29.56 6.41 4.47
N ILE A 66 -28.53 6.33 3.63
CA ILE A 66 -27.43 5.37 3.80
C ILE A 66 -26.68 5.64 5.11
N ALA A 67 -26.34 6.90 5.40
CA ALA A 67 -25.67 7.28 6.64
C ALA A 67 -26.50 6.93 7.89
N ALA A 68 -27.82 7.11 7.84
CA ALA A 68 -28.71 6.72 8.92
C ALA A 68 -28.71 5.19 9.15
N ALA A 69 -28.75 4.39 8.08
CA ALA A 69 -28.67 2.93 8.18
C ALA A 69 -27.31 2.47 8.73
N LEU A 70 -26.21 3.08 8.28
CA LEU A 70 -24.87 2.81 8.80
C LEU A 70 -24.74 3.10 10.30
N HIS A 71 -25.35 4.18 10.77
CA HIS A 71 -25.29 4.57 12.18
C HIS A 71 -25.91 3.53 13.12
N ALA A 72 -26.83 2.69 12.62
CA ALA A 72 -27.44 1.62 13.39
C ALA A 72 -26.53 0.37 13.54
N LEU A 73 -25.43 0.29 12.79
CA LEU A 73 -24.55 -0.88 12.79
C LEU A 73 -23.56 -0.87 13.96
N PRO A 74 -23.31 -2.03 14.61
CA PRO A 74 -22.46 -2.10 15.80
C PRO A 74 -20.97 -1.89 15.49
N GLU A 75 -20.52 -2.06 14.25
CA GLU A 75 -19.15 -1.78 13.81
C GLU A 75 -18.90 -0.31 13.42
N VAL A 76 -19.93 0.54 13.41
CA VAL A 76 -19.83 1.95 13.03
C VAL A 76 -19.80 2.85 14.28
N ALA A 77 -18.78 3.69 14.38
CA ALA A 77 -18.68 4.72 15.41
C ALA A 77 -19.47 5.96 15.03
N ALA A 78 -19.35 6.40 13.77
CA ALA A 78 -20.08 7.53 13.22
C ALA A 78 -20.34 7.34 11.71
N ALA A 79 -21.44 7.89 11.23
CA ALA A 79 -21.75 7.97 9.81
C ALA A 79 -22.41 9.31 9.51
N GLU A 80 -22.07 9.92 8.38
CA GLU A 80 -22.64 11.20 7.95
C GLU A 80 -22.73 11.30 6.43
N ALA A 81 -23.53 12.25 5.96
CA ALA A 81 -23.58 12.66 4.56
C ALA A 81 -23.01 14.09 4.45
N PRO A 82 -21.71 14.27 4.13
CA PRO A 82 -21.09 15.59 4.08
C PRO A 82 -21.53 16.44 2.86
N GLY A 83 -22.50 15.94 2.08
CA GLY A 83 -23.01 16.55 0.85
C GLY A 83 -22.35 16.02 -0.42
N ARG A 84 -22.87 16.44 -1.58
CA ARG A 84 -22.43 16.00 -2.92
C ARG A 84 -22.59 14.49 -3.15
N GLY A 85 -23.57 13.87 -2.51
CA GLY A 85 -23.83 12.44 -2.60
C GLY A 85 -22.71 11.56 -2.02
N LEU A 86 -21.87 12.11 -1.15
CA LEU A 86 -20.88 11.35 -0.40
C LEU A 86 -21.52 10.76 0.86
N VAL A 87 -21.10 9.55 1.22
CA VAL A 87 -21.37 8.91 2.50
C VAL A 87 -20.04 8.70 3.20
N ALA A 88 -19.91 9.25 4.40
CA ALA A 88 -18.73 9.08 5.23
C ALA A 88 -19.03 8.15 6.41
N VAL A 89 -18.09 7.27 6.72
CA VAL A 89 -18.17 6.28 7.80
C VAL A 89 -16.87 6.28 8.59
N GLU A 90 -17.01 6.24 9.91
CA GLU A 90 -15.95 6.05 10.88
C GLU A 90 -16.19 4.70 11.56
N PRO A 91 -15.35 3.69 11.32
CA PRO A 91 -15.48 2.39 11.97
C PRO A 91 -15.13 2.49 13.46
N ARG A 92 -15.71 1.62 14.28
CA ARG A 92 -15.26 1.46 15.67
C ARG A 92 -13.81 0.92 15.71
N PRO A 93 -13.05 1.24 16.77
CA PRO A 93 -11.66 0.81 16.91
C PRO A 93 -11.45 -0.69 16.71
N GLU A 94 -12.39 -1.54 17.13
CA GLU A 94 -12.31 -2.99 16.98
C GLU A 94 -12.43 -3.44 15.51
N ALA A 95 -13.30 -2.78 14.73
CA ALA A 95 -13.43 -3.05 13.30
C ALA A 95 -12.20 -2.55 12.53
N LEU A 96 -11.66 -1.40 12.95
CA LEU A 96 -10.44 -0.82 12.40
C LEU A 96 -9.20 -1.69 12.68
N ALA A 97 -9.06 -2.18 13.91
CA ALA A 97 -8.01 -3.10 14.31
C ALA A 97 -7.95 -4.38 13.45
N ALA A 98 -9.11 -4.91 13.08
CA ALA A 98 -9.20 -6.10 12.25
C ALA A 98 -8.69 -5.90 10.81
N LEU A 99 -8.44 -4.66 10.35
CA LEU A 99 -7.73 -4.39 9.09
C LEU A 99 -6.26 -4.83 9.16
N VAL A 100 -5.61 -4.65 10.31
CA VAL A 100 -4.16 -4.83 10.45
C VAL A 100 -3.74 -6.27 10.12
N PRO A 101 -4.39 -7.33 10.66
CA PRO A 101 -4.08 -8.70 10.26
C PRO A 101 -4.26 -8.93 8.75
N ALA A 102 -5.33 -8.40 8.14
CA ALA A 102 -5.60 -8.57 6.71
C ALA A 102 -4.53 -7.95 5.80
N ALA A 103 -3.83 -6.92 6.28
CA ALA A 103 -2.73 -6.27 5.58
C ALA A 103 -1.39 -7.02 5.72
N TRP A 104 -1.32 -8.06 6.57
CA TRP A 104 -0.10 -8.85 6.73
C TRP A 104 0.25 -9.58 5.43
N ASN A 105 -0.70 -10.24 4.77
CA ASN A 105 -0.49 -10.68 3.40
C ASN A 105 -0.63 -9.50 2.42
N GLY A 106 0.39 -8.64 2.37
CA GLY A 106 0.36 -7.41 1.57
C GLY A 106 0.05 -7.65 0.09
N THR A 107 0.44 -8.78 -0.47
CA THR A 107 0.07 -9.21 -1.83
C THR A 107 -1.44 -9.38 -1.97
N ALA A 108 -2.05 -10.21 -1.12
CA ALA A 108 -3.49 -10.42 -1.15
C ALA A 108 -4.22 -9.11 -0.82
N TYR A 109 -3.70 -8.33 0.12
CA TYR A 109 -4.28 -7.08 0.55
C TYR A 109 -4.32 -6.04 -0.58
N LEU A 110 -3.18 -5.76 -1.22
CA LEU A 110 -3.09 -4.82 -2.34
C LEU A 110 -3.90 -5.27 -3.57
N THR A 111 -4.20 -6.55 -3.70
CA THR A 111 -5.04 -7.13 -4.76
C THR A 111 -6.51 -7.30 -4.33
N GLY A 112 -6.97 -6.54 -3.34
CA GLY A 112 -8.39 -6.51 -2.94
C GLY A 112 -8.88 -7.81 -2.28
N GLY A 113 -7.97 -8.58 -1.66
CA GLY A 113 -8.27 -9.88 -1.05
C GLY A 113 -8.24 -11.06 -2.04
N ALA A 114 -7.82 -10.84 -3.28
CA ALA A 114 -7.70 -11.91 -4.26
C ALA A 114 -6.66 -12.95 -3.81
N ARG A 115 -7.03 -14.23 -3.83
CA ARG A 115 -6.18 -15.36 -3.37
C ARG A 115 -5.00 -15.67 -4.29
N ARG A 116 -4.83 -14.95 -5.40
CA ARG A 116 -3.74 -15.26 -6.33
C ARG A 116 -2.46 -14.65 -5.76
N ALA A 117 -1.50 -15.51 -5.40
CA ALA A 117 -0.14 -15.05 -5.17
C ALA A 117 0.31 -14.22 -6.38
N LEU A 118 1.12 -13.18 -6.16
CA LEU A 118 1.82 -12.56 -7.27
C LEU A 118 2.59 -13.68 -7.99
N PRO A 119 2.58 -13.69 -9.34
CA PRO A 119 3.35 -14.66 -10.12
C PRO A 119 4.81 -14.75 -9.64
N ALA A 120 5.45 -15.90 -9.78
CA ALA A 120 6.88 -16.03 -9.52
C ALA A 120 7.71 -15.09 -10.43
N GLU A 121 8.94 -14.73 -10.04
CA GLU A 121 9.80 -13.79 -10.79
C GLU A 121 10.03 -14.21 -12.26
N ASP A 122 9.97 -15.50 -12.53
CA ASP A 122 10.19 -16.15 -13.83
C ASP A 122 8.89 -16.40 -14.63
N GLU A 123 7.71 -16.13 -14.08
CA GLU A 123 6.44 -16.29 -14.80
C GLU A 123 6.25 -15.21 -15.89
N ASP A 124 5.67 -15.63 -17.01
CA ASP A 124 5.38 -14.76 -18.16
C ASP A 124 4.52 -13.55 -17.75
N GLY A 125 5.01 -12.36 -18.08
CA GLY A 125 4.37 -11.09 -17.72
C GLY A 125 4.80 -10.51 -16.36
N TRP A 126 5.50 -11.29 -15.52
CA TRP A 126 6.04 -10.85 -14.24
C TRP A 126 7.57 -10.70 -14.23
N SER A 127 8.27 -11.21 -15.24
CA SER A 127 9.71 -11.06 -15.40
C SER A 127 10.19 -9.61 -15.52
N ARG A 128 11.38 -9.34 -14.94
CA ARG A 128 12.08 -8.05 -15.02
C ARG A 128 12.82 -7.94 -16.34
N SER A 129 12.65 -6.81 -17.02
CA SER A 129 13.51 -6.43 -18.14
C SER A 129 14.93 -6.16 -17.65
N ASP A 130 15.95 -6.56 -18.42
CA ASP A 130 17.35 -6.21 -18.14
C ASP A 130 17.60 -4.74 -18.48
N LEU A 131 17.60 -3.89 -17.45
CA LEU A 131 17.83 -2.46 -17.59
C LEU A 131 19.28 -2.15 -17.97
N ALA A 132 20.24 -2.99 -17.58
CA ALA A 132 21.65 -2.77 -17.86
C ALA A 132 21.97 -2.96 -19.36
N ALA A 133 21.23 -3.83 -20.03
CA ALA A 133 21.34 -4.09 -21.46
C ALA A 133 20.63 -3.04 -22.34
N ALA A 134 19.96 -2.05 -21.75
CA ALA A 134 19.24 -1.04 -22.52
C ALA A 134 20.20 -0.09 -23.27
N PRO A 135 19.90 0.27 -24.54
CA PRO A 135 20.77 1.10 -25.37
C PRO A 135 20.85 2.58 -24.94
N SER A 136 19.93 3.05 -24.09
CA SER A 136 19.90 4.43 -23.59
C SER A 136 19.15 4.51 -22.25
N LEU A 137 19.34 5.60 -21.50
CA LEU A 137 18.57 5.88 -20.28
C LEU A 137 17.06 5.93 -20.53
N GLY A 138 16.63 6.63 -21.58
CA GLY A 138 15.23 6.68 -21.97
C GLY A 138 14.64 5.29 -22.24
N ARG A 139 15.41 4.37 -22.83
CA ARG A 139 14.96 2.98 -23.04
C ARG A 139 14.93 2.18 -21.74
N ALA A 140 15.94 2.30 -20.88
CA ALA A 140 15.93 1.68 -19.55
C ALA A 140 14.72 2.14 -18.72
N ARG A 141 14.45 3.44 -18.75
CA ARG A 141 13.28 4.06 -18.10
C ARG A 141 11.97 3.48 -18.64
N ALA A 142 11.83 3.39 -19.97
CA ALA A 142 10.64 2.82 -20.59
C ALA A 142 10.43 1.35 -20.15
N LEU A 143 11.49 0.53 -20.17
CA LEU A 143 11.44 -0.86 -19.71
C LEU A 143 11.00 -0.97 -18.24
N ALA A 144 11.59 -0.17 -17.34
CA ALA A 144 11.23 -0.19 -15.92
C ALA A 144 9.76 0.19 -15.69
N ARG A 145 9.25 1.20 -16.41
CA ARG A 145 7.84 1.61 -16.34
C ARG A 145 6.91 0.58 -16.92
N ASP A 146 7.28 -0.06 -18.03
CA ASP A 146 6.49 -1.11 -18.66
C ASP A 146 6.40 -2.35 -17.75
N ASP A 147 7.51 -2.74 -17.11
CA ASP A 147 7.51 -3.78 -16.08
C ASP A 147 6.53 -3.43 -14.95
N ALA A 148 6.64 -2.23 -14.37
CA ALA A 148 5.77 -1.79 -13.29
C ALA A 148 4.29 -1.74 -13.72
N ARG A 149 3.99 -1.22 -14.91
CA ARG A 149 2.62 -1.20 -15.45
C ARG A 149 2.03 -2.59 -15.59
N ARG A 150 2.79 -3.55 -16.15
CA ARG A 150 2.32 -4.93 -16.30
C ARG A 150 1.99 -5.54 -14.94
N ARG A 151 2.89 -5.41 -13.97
CA ARG A 151 2.69 -5.94 -12.61
C ARG A 151 1.52 -5.29 -11.87
N ILE A 152 1.43 -3.95 -11.92
CA ILE A 152 0.33 -3.19 -11.31
C ILE A 152 -1.01 -3.53 -11.97
N ALA A 153 -1.06 -3.66 -13.30
CA ALA A 153 -2.29 -4.01 -14.02
C ALA A 153 -2.78 -5.43 -13.67
N LEU A 154 -1.86 -6.40 -13.53
CA LEU A 154 -2.18 -7.74 -13.06
C LEU A 154 -2.77 -7.71 -11.65
N ALA A 155 -2.16 -6.95 -10.74
CA ALA A 155 -2.64 -6.78 -9.38
C ALA A 155 -4.02 -6.10 -9.31
N ALA A 156 -4.24 -5.05 -10.11
CA ALA A 156 -5.50 -4.31 -10.16
C ALA A 156 -6.66 -5.17 -10.72
N ARG A 157 -6.40 -5.98 -11.76
CA ARG A 157 -7.41 -6.90 -12.33
C ARG A 157 -7.82 -7.99 -11.34
N ALA A 158 -6.87 -8.51 -10.56
CA ALA A 158 -7.17 -9.49 -9.53
C ALA A 158 -8.18 -8.94 -8.51
N ALA A 159 -8.06 -7.66 -8.12
CA ALA A 159 -8.98 -6.99 -7.21
C ALA A 159 -10.41 -6.85 -7.76
N GLU A 160 -10.58 -6.66 -9.08
CA GLU A 160 -11.90 -6.51 -9.70
C GLU A 160 -12.67 -7.84 -9.77
N THR A 161 -11.97 -8.97 -9.89
CA THR A 161 -12.59 -10.29 -10.11
C THR A 161 -12.97 -11.07 -8.85
N ALA A 162 -12.62 -10.60 -7.64
CA ALA A 162 -12.77 -11.39 -6.42
C ALA A 162 -13.26 -10.58 -5.20
N PRO A 163 -14.48 -10.02 -5.20
CA PRO A 163 -15.03 -9.37 -4.02
C PRO A 163 -15.39 -10.40 -2.94
N GLY A 164 -14.69 -10.40 -1.81
CA GLY A 164 -15.15 -11.09 -0.59
C GLY A 164 -14.04 -11.55 0.38
N PRO A 165 -14.30 -11.54 1.70
CA PRO A 165 -13.33 -12.02 2.68
C PRO A 165 -13.20 -13.54 2.58
N ARG A 166 -11.97 -14.04 2.56
CA ARG A 166 -11.65 -15.47 2.64
C ARG A 166 -10.51 -15.66 3.65
N PRO A 167 -10.48 -16.79 4.38
CA PRO A 167 -9.42 -17.05 5.35
C PRO A 167 -8.05 -16.94 4.67
N GLU A 168 -7.17 -16.18 5.30
CA GLU A 168 -5.88 -15.76 4.81
C GLU A 168 -4.90 -16.94 4.90
N PRO A 169 -4.24 -17.37 3.80
CA PRO A 169 -3.09 -18.24 3.93
C PRO A 169 -2.00 -17.47 4.69
N ALA A 170 -1.26 -18.17 5.55
CA ALA A 170 -0.11 -17.59 6.23
C ALA A 170 0.81 -16.91 5.19
N PRO A 171 1.28 -15.68 5.45
CA PRO A 171 2.09 -14.96 4.50
C PRO A 171 3.36 -15.75 4.20
N PRO A 172 3.81 -15.77 2.94
CA PRO A 172 5.09 -16.38 2.62
C PRO A 172 6.19 -15.69 3.42
N ARG A 173 7.20 -16.45 3.87
CA ARG A 173 8.39 -15.83 4.45
C ARG A 173 8.98 -14.91 3.39
N PRO A 174 9.28 -13.63 3.72
CA PRO A 174 9.95 -12.76 2.77
C PRO A 174 11.26 -13.44 2.37
N ALA A 175 11.49 -13.58 1.06
CA ALA A 175 12.78 -14.03 0.56
C ALA A 175 13.87 -13.09 1.10
N GLU A 176 14.99 -13.64 1.57
CA GLU A 176 16.09 -12.79 2.04
C GLU A 176 16.63 -11.98 0.87
N ALA A 177 16.38 -10.67 0.90
CA ALA A 177 16.94 -9.71 -0.02
C ALA A 177 17.94 -8.82 0.73
N ASP A 178 19.09 -8.56 0.11
CA ASP A 178 20.12 -7.68 0.64
C ASP A 178 20.01 -6.27 0.02
N TRP A 179 20.61 -5.28 0.68
CA TRP A 179 20.77 -3.94 0.15
C TRP A 179 21.67 -3.91 -1.08
N ARG A 180 22.68 -4.80 -1.09
CA ARG A 180 23.63 -4.94 -2.20
C ARG A 180 22.99 -5.71 -3.35
N GLU A 181 22.99 -5.10 -4.54
CA GLU A 181 22.34 -5.66 -5.71
C GLU A 181 23.35 -6.26 -6.70
N PRO A 182 23.05 -7.39 -7.37
CA PRO A 182 24.01 -8.06 -8.26
C PRO A 182 24.54 -7.21 -9.41
N CYS A 183 23.82 -6.16 -9.81
CA CYS A 183 24.29 -5.21 -10.82
C CYS A 183 25.51 -4.40 -10.35
N ALA A 184 25.72 -4.25 -9.04
CA ALA A 184 26.89 -3.58 -8.48
C ALA A 184 28.19 -4.39 -8.67
N ASP A 185 28.08 -5.71 -8.86
CA ASP A 185 29.23 -6.61 -8.99
C ASP A 185 29.56 -6.96 -10.46
N ARG A 186 28.70 -6.56 -11.41
CA ARG A 186 29.01 -6.70 -12.85
C ARG A 186 30.06 -5.66 -13.25
N PRO A 187 31.07 -6.02 -14.07
CA PRO A 187 31.93 -5.01 -14.69
C PRO A 187 31.03 -4.02 -15.45
N PRO A 188 31.32 -2.71 -15.42
CA PRO A 188 30.46 -1.71 -16.04
C PRO A 188 30.32 -2.04 -17.52
N ALA A 189 29.18 -2.63 -17.90
CA ALA A 189 28.84 -2.75 -19.31
C ALA A 189 28.83 -1.34 -19.88
N GLY A 190 29.46 -1.13 -21.04
CA GLY A 190 29.83 0.20 -21.55
C GLY A 190 28.68 1.20 -21.81
N GLY A 191 27.43 0.82 -21.56
CA GLY A 191 26.23 1.64 -21.75
C GLY A 191 25.96 2.61 -20.60
N GLU A 192 25.28 3.70 -20.92
CA GLU A 192 24.87 4.73 -19.96
C GLU A 192 23.93 4.18 -18.88
N ALA A 193 22.98 3.31 -19.24
CA ALA A 193 22.07 2.66 -18.30
C ALA A 193 22.83 1.81 -17.27
N ALA A 194 23.78 0.98 -17.70
CA ALA A 194 24.57 0.16 -16.79
C ALA A 194 25.38 1.00 -15.79
N ARG A 195 25.96 2.12 -16.24
CA ARG A 195 26.67 3.06 -15.35
C ARG A 195 25.74 3.70 -14.33
N LEU A 196 24.52 4.07 -14.71
CA LEU A 196 23.53 4.58 -13.76
C LEU A 196 23.21 3.51 -12.71
N LEU A 197 22.93 2.28 -13.13
CA LEU A 197 22.62 1.19 -12.20
C LEU A 197 23.78 0.91 -11.24
N ALA A 198 25.03 1.02 -11.69
CA ALA A 198 26.19 0.91 -10.81
C ALA A 198 26.27 2.06 -9.80
N ALA A 199 25.84 3.27 -10.18
CA ALA A 199 25.87 4.45 -9.32
C ALA A 199 24.75 4.49 -8.27
N VAL A 200 23.54 4.02 -8.59
CA VAL A 200 22.36 4.13 -7.70
C VAL A 200 21.76 2.79 -7.25
N GLY A 201 22.06 1.69 -7.94
CA GLY A 201 21.37 0.40 -7.80
C GLY A 201 20.14 0.27 -8.71
N GLU A 202 19.83 -0.97 -9.14
CA GLU A 202 18.67 -1.28 -9.97
C GLU A 202 17.34 -0.92 -9.30
N SER A 203 17.15 -1.22 -8.01
CA SER A 203 15.90 -0.87 -7.33
C SER A 203 15.70 0.64 -7.23
N ALA A 204 16.78 1.39 -6.96
CA ALA A 204 16.69 2.85 -6.91
C ALA A 204 16.38 3.44 -8.27
N ALA A 205 17.02 2.94 -9.34
CA ALA A 205 16.73 3.34 -10.71
C ALA A 205 15.27 3.05 -11.10
N ARG A 206 14.74 1.85 -10.77
CA ARG A 206 13.34 1.49 -11.03
C ARG A 206 12.36 2.43 -10.32
N ILE A 207 12.61 2.74 -9.05
CA ILE A 207 11.79 3.67 -8.28
C ILE A 207 11.89 5.08 -8.87
N ALA A 208 13.09 5.56 -9.21
CA ALA A 208 13.31 6.87 -9.83
C ALA A 208 12.55 7.02 -11.16
N PHE A 209 12.71 6.03 -12.05
CA PHE A 209 12.03 5.98 -13.36
C PHE A 209 10.50 5.93 -13.24
N CYS A 210 9.98 5.27 -12.21
CA CYS A 210 8.54 5.22 -11.93
C CYS A 210 8.03 6.47 -11.23
N ARG A 211 8.86 7.19 -10.46
CA ARG A 211 8.48 8.36 -9.64
C ARG A 211 8.01 9.54 -10.47
N ALA A 212 8.63 9.77 -11.62
CA ALA A 212 8.25 10.86 -12.52
C ALA A 212 6.86 10.62 -13.13
N ALA A 213 5.98 11.61 -12.98
CA ALA A 213 4.63 11.57 -13.54
C ALA A 213 4.65 11.66 -15.08
N SER A 214 5.54 12.51 -15.63
CA SER A 214 5.71 12.65 -17.08
C SER A 214 6.27 11.36 -17.70
N GLU A 215 5.76 10.99 -18.87
CA GLU A 215 6.35 9.90 -19.67
C GLU A 215 7.69 10.30 -20.27
N ARG A 216 7.86 11.58 -20.57
CA ARG A 216 9.05 12.18 -21.14
C ARG A 216 9.40 13.41 -20.30
N PRO A 217 10.14 13.23 -19.21
CA PRO A 217 10.58 14.35 -18.39
C PRO A 217 11.35 15.35 -19.25
N ARG A 218 11.21 16.64 -18.94
CA ARG A 218 12.03 17.67 -19.60
C ARG A 218 13.48 17.57 -19.12
N PRO A 219 14.47 17.99 -19.91
CA PRO A 219 15.84 18.14 -19.43
C PRO A 219 15.88 18.99 -18.14
N GLY A 220 16.50 18.47 -17.09
CA GLY A 220 16.58 19.13 -15.78
C GLY A 220 15.30 19.07 -14.93
N GLU A 221 14.24 18.37 -15.38
CA GLU A 221 13.05 18.14 -14.55
C GLU A 221 13.43 17.37 -13.28
N VAL A 222 13.00 17.89 -12.14
CA VAL A 222 13.15 17.25 -10.84
C VAL A 222 11.81 16.83 -10.30
N THR A 223 11.79 15.70 -9.60
CA THR A 223 10.58 15.19 -8.95
C THR A 223 10.55 15.56 -7.45
N GLY A 224 11.63 16.14 -6.94
CA GLY A 224 11.79 16.62 -5.56
C GLY A 224 13.18 17.24 -5.37
N PRO A 225 13.53 17.67 -4.15
CA PRO A 225 14.85 18.24 -3.86
C PRO A 225 15.97 17.26 -4.23
N ASP A 226 16.88 17.67 -5.13
CA ASP A 226 17.99 16.83 -5.62
C ASP A 226 17.56 15.47 -6.21
N LEU A 227 16.32 15.36 -6.72
CA LEU A 227 15.79 14.11 -7.30
C LEU A 227 15.47 14.29 -8.79
N PRO A 228 16.48 14.20 -9.69
CA PRO A 228 16.24 14.29 -11.13
C PRO A 228 15.21 13.24 -11.58
N ALA A 229 14.31 13.64 -12.48
CA ALA A 229 13.24 12.80 -13.02
C ALA A 229 13.76 11.70 -13.96
N GLU A 230 14.90 11.95 -14.58
CA GLU A 230 15.71 11.02 -15.36
C GLU A 230 17.16 11.17 -14.88
N PRO A 231 17.57 10.46 -13.81
CA PRO A 231 18.94 10.52 -13.31
C PRO A 231 19.91 10.00 -14.37
N ASP A 232 21.05 10.67 -14.52
CA ASP A 232 22.16 10.20 -15.34
C ASP A 232 23.34 9.74 -14.45
N PRO A 233 24.29 8.95 -14.97
CA PRO A 233 25.38 8.41 -14.17
C PRO A 233 26.31 9.46 -13.55
N ALA A 234 26.48 10.61 -14.18
CA ALA A 234 27.35 11.69 -13.70
C ALA A 234 26.66 12.59 -12.67
N ALA A 235 25.34 12.73 -12.76
CA ALA A 235 24.52 13.53 -11.85
C ALA A 235 23.27 12.77 -11.35
N PRO A 236 23.43 11.68 -10.58
CA PRO A 236 22.29 10.90 -10.09
C PRO A 236 21.49 11.60 -8.98
N GLY A 237 22.00 12.71 -8.41
CA GLY A 237 21.38 13.43 -7.30
C GLY A 237 21.28 12.58 -6.03
N ALA A 238 20.22 12.79 -5.25
CA ALA A 238 19.92 12.08 -4.01
C ALA A 238 19.66 10.57 -4.25
N TRP A 239 19.40 10.13 -5.48
CA TRP A 239 19.17 8.70 -5.78
C TRP A 239 20.37 7.80 -5.43
N ALA A 240 21.58 8.35 -5.42
CA ALA A 240 22.81 7.63 -5.04
C ALA A 240 23.07 7.63 -3.51
N ARG A 241 22.29 8.35 -2.71
CA ARG A 241 22.57 8.58 -1.29
C ARG A 241 21.68 7.73 -0.39
N PHE A 242 22.22 7.26 0.72
CA PHE A 242 21.47 6.55 1.77
C PHE A 242 20.89 7.55 2.78
N THR A 243 19.97 8.40 2.31
CA THR A 243 19.33 9.45 3.13
C THR A 243 17.81 9.41 2.99
N TRP A 244 17.09 10.04 3.93
CA TRP A 244 15.63 10.15 3.87
C TRP A 244 15.12 10.94 2.67
N ASP A 245 15.95 11.81 2.10
CA ASP A 245 15.64 12.53 0.86
C ASP A 245 15.66 11.62 -0.38
N ASN A 246 16.19 10.39 -0.27
CA ASN A 246 16.12 9.36 -1.29
C ASN A 246 14.90 8.45 -1.06
N PRO A 247 13.82 8.57 -1.85
CA PRO A 247 12.62 7.75 -1.72
C PRO A 247 12.89 6.24 -1.87
N ALA A 248 13.85 5.86 -2.71
CA ALA A 248 14.18 4.46 -2.90
C ALA A 248 14.80 3.86 -1.63
N PHE A 249 15.68 4.62 -0.97
CA PHE A 249 16.24 4.25 0.32
C PHE A 249 15.15 4.25 1.40
N ALA A 250 14.41 5.35 1.55
CA ALA A 250 13.43 5.52 2.62
C ALA A 250 12.35 4.42 2.62
N VAL A 251 11.81 4.05 1.45
CA VAL A 251 10.78 3.00 1.34
C VAL A 251 11.36 1.61 1.63
N ARG A 252 12.53 1.28 1.09
CA ARG A 252 13.21 0.00 1.32
C ARG A 252 13.66 -0.15 2.77
N TYR A 253 14.08 0.94 3.40
CA TYR A 253 14.49 0.99 4.79
C TYR A 253 13.28 0.83 5.73
N ALA A 254 12.15 1.47 5.42
CA ALA A 254 10.90 1.25 6.16
C ALA A 254 10.50 -0.24 6.17
N HIS A 255 10.61 -0.92 5.01
CA HIS A 255 10.37 -2.36 4.93
C HIS A 255 11.34 -3.15 5.81
N ALA A 256 12.65 -2.93 5.65
CA ALA A 256 13.69 -3.64 6.38
C ALA A 256 13.56 -3.45 7.91
N HIS A 257 13.32 -2.21 8.33
CA HIS A 257 13.09 -1.85 9.72
C HIS A 257 11.80 -2.50 10.25
N ALA A 258 10.70 -2.53 9.50
CA ALA A 258 9.47 -3.22 9.90
C ALA A 258 9.67 -4.73 10.08
N VAL A 259 10.43 -5.38 9.18
CA VAL A 259 10.77 -6.79 9.31
C VAL A 259 11.59 -7.04 10.59
N ALA A 260 12.63 -6.24 10.83
CA ALA A 260 13.49 -6.37 12.00
C ALA A 260 12.74 -6.07 13.31
N ALA A 261 11.99 -4.97 13.36
CA ALA A 261 11.21 -4.54 14.52
C ALA A 261 10.16 -5.58 14.93
N ARG A 262 9.48 -6.19 13.96
CA ARG A 262 8.62 -7.35 14.22
C ARG A 262 9.38 -8.47 14.92
N GLY A 263 10.56 -8.82 14.40
CA GLY A 263 11.42 -9.85 14.98
C GLY A 263 11.87 -9.51 16.40
N TRP A 264 12.23 -8.26 16.68
CA TRP A 264 12.60 -7.80 18.02
C TRP A 264 11.42 -7.87 18.99
N ALA A 265 10.23 -7.42 18.57
CA ALA A 265 9.02 -7.48 19.39
C ALA A 265 8.61 -8.93 19.71
N GLU A 266 8.66 -9.84 18.73
CA GLU A 266 8.42 -11.27 18.95
C GLU A 266 9.42 -11.91 19.92
N GLN A 267 10.69 -11.51 19.89
CA GLN A 267 11.72 -12.00 20.80
C GLN A 267 11.52 -11.46 22.21
N ALA A 268 11.25 -10.17 22.35
CA ALA A 268 11.02 -9.51 23.64
C ALA A 268 9.77 -10.07 24.36
N GLU A 269 8.70 -10.35 23.62
CA GLU A 269 7.50 -10.98 24.20
C GLU A 269 7.76 -12.43 24.62
N ARG A 270 8.45 -13.23 23.78
CA ARG A 270 8.86 -14.59 24.15
C ARG A 270 9.70 -14.63 25.42
N ALA A 271 10.63 -13.68 25.58
CA ALA A 271 11.45 -13.57 26.78
C ALA A 271 10.64 -13.21 28.04
N ARG A 272 9.53 -12.47 27.89
CA ARG A 272 8.68 -12.03 29.01
C ARG A 272 7.62 -13.05 29.41
N SER A 273 6.90 -13.64 28.44
CA SER A 273 5.73 -14.49 28.70
C SER A 273 5.96 -15.97 28.36
N GLY A 274 7.09 -16.33 27.76
CA GLY A 274 7.33 -17.69 27.23
C GLY A 274 6.50 -18.03 26.00
N THR A 275 5.66 -17.11 25.50
CA THR A 275 4.78 -17.32 24.35
C THR A 275 5.21 -16.47 23.17
N ARG A 276 5.03 -16.99 21.95
CA ARG A 276 5.22 -16.18 20.74
C ARG A 276 3.96 -15.36 20.49
N PRO A 277 4.02 -14.02 20.44
CA PRO A 277 2.87 -13.24 20.04
C PRO A 277 2.50 -13.60 18.60
N ALA A 278 1.24 -13.90 18.37
CA ALA A 278 0.69 -14.03 17.03
C ALA A 278 0.00 -12.71 16.67
N PRO A 279 0.16 -12.21 15.44
CA PRO A 279 -0.73 -11.18 14.92
C PRO A 279 -2.17 -11.69 14.99
N GLY A 280 -3.05 -10.90 15.57
CA GLY A 280 -4.44 -11.28 15.79
C GLY A 280 -5.35 -10.07 15.84
N PRO A 281 -6.68 -10.29 15.73
CA PRO A 281 -7.68 -9.22 15.74
C PRO A 281 -7.87 -8.59 17.13
N ASP A 282 -7.30 -9.20 18.18
CA ASP A 282 -7.37 -8.74 19.56
C ASP A 282 -6.37 -7.61 19.82
N TRP A 283 -6.56 -6.51 19.10
CA TRP A 283 -5.83 -5.26 19.30
C TRP A 283 -6.15 -4.67 20.67
N ARG A 284 -5.12 -4.14 21.36
CA ARG A 284 -5.22 -3.80 22.78
C ARG A 284 -5.07 -2.31 23.07
N ALA A 285 -4.31 -1.58 22.27
CA ALA A 285 -4.13 -0.14 22.43
C ALA A 285 -5.25 0.67 21.75
N PRO A 286 -5.42 1.96 22.08
CA PRO A 286 -6.22 2.85 21.23
C PRO A 286 -5.55 3.05 19.86
N LEU A 287 -6.33 2.99 18.77
CA LEU A 287 -5.86 3.39 17.42
C LEU A 287 -6.02 4.91 17.25
N THR A 288 -5.11 5.66 17.86
CA THR A 288 -5.07 7.13 17.83
C THR A 288 -3.72 7.62 17.32
N GLY A 289 -3.58 8.93 17.09
CA GLY A 289 -2.29 9.56 16.75
C GLY A 289 -1.61 8.91 15.54
N GLU A 290 -0.32 8.59 15.69
CA GLU A 290 0.49 8.01 14.62
C GLU A 290 0.07 6.58 14.25
N ALA A 291 -0.50 5.81 15.18
CA ALA A 291 -1.04 4.48 14.88
C ALA A 291 -2.25 4.58 13.94
N ALA A 292 -3.15 5.54 14.19
CA ALA A 292 -4.27 5.83 13.31
C ALA A 292 -3.80 6.27 11.91
N GLU A 293 -2.78 7.13 11.83
CA GLU A 293 -2.20 7.56 10.55
C GLU A 293 -1.60 6.39 9.75
N LEU A 294 -0.89 5.47 10.41
CA LEU A 294 -0.36 4.27 9.77
C LEU A 294 -1.49 3.36 9.27
N VAL A 295 -2.52 3.12 10.07
CA VAL A 295 -3.67 2.30 9.65
C VAL A 295 -4.42 2.97 8.48
N GLY A 296 -4.59 4.28 8.51
CA GLY A 296 -5.16 5.04 7.40
C GLY A 296 -4.32 4.92 6.12
N ALA A 297 -3.00 5.00 6.23
CA ALA A 297 -2.10 4.78 5.10
C ALA A 297 -2.16 3.33 4.57
N LEU A 298 -2.33 2.33 5.44
CA LEU A 298 -2.56 0.95 5.00
C LEU A 298 -3.89 0.82 4.24
N PHE A 299 -4.96 1.47 4.70
CA PHE A 299 -6.25 1.48 4.03
C PHE A 299 -6.18 2.00 2.57
N ASP A 300 -5.34 3.01 2.30
CA ASP A 300 -5.24 3.63 0.98
C ASP A 300 -4.61 2.71 -0.10
N GLY A 301 -3.95 1.61 0.28
CA GLY A 301 -3.13 0.78 -0.61
C GLY A 301 -3.86 0.13 -1.79
N PRO A 302 -4.93 -0.66 -1.56
CA PRO A 302 -5.66 -1.30 -2.66
C PRO A 302 -6.22 -0.27 -3.65
N GLY A 303 -6.74 0.85 -3.14
CA GLY A 303 -7.23 1.96 -3.97
C GLY A 303 -6.11 2.67 -4.76
N ALA A 304 -4.88 2.73 -4.23
CA ALA A 304 -3.72 3.26 -4.94
C ALA A 304 -3.28 2.33 -6.09
N VAL A 305 -3.21 1.01 -5.86
CA VAL A 305 -2.91 0.02 -6.90
C VAL A 305 -3.98 0.02 -7.98
N SER A 306 -5.25 0.02 -7.59
CA SER A 306 -6.39 0.06 -8.51
C SER A 306 -6.36 1.32 -9.40
N ALA A 307 -6.09 2.49 -8.81
CA ALA A 307 -5.93 3.73 -9.57
C ALA A 307 -4.72 3.67 -10.52
N ALA A 308 -3.57 3.19 -10.04
CA ALA A 308 -2.33 3.09 -10.83
C ALA A 308 -2.51 2.15 -12.03
N GLY A 309 -3.19 1.02 -11.83
CA GLY A 309 -3.52 0.06 -12.88
C GLY A 309 -4.44 0.66 -13.93
N ARG A 310 -5.56 1.28 -13.53
CA ARG A 310 -6.52 1.88 -14.46
C ARG A 310 -5.90 2.99 -15.32
N ARG A 311 -5.02 3.81 -14.73
CA ARG A 311 -4.41 4.95 -15.44
C ARG A 311 -3.09 4.62 -16.13
N GLY A 312 -2.51 3.43 -15.91
CA GLY A 312 -1.18 3.07 -16.40
C GLY A 312 -0.06 3.94 -15.82
N GLN A 313 -0.26 4.45 -14.60
CA GLN A 313 0.53 5.51 -13.99
C GLN A 313 1.27 5.00 -12.73
N PRO A 314 2.48 4.43 -12.88
CA PRO A 314 3.22 3.80 -11.78
C PRO A 314 3.66 4.80 -10.69
N HIS A 315 3.80 6.08 -11.02
CA HIS A 315 4.15 7.13 -10.06
C HIS A 315 3.15 7.22 -8.90
N MET A 316 1.88 6.86 -9.11
CA MET A 316 0.88 6.86 -8.03
C MET A 316 1.19 5.79 -6.97
N LEU A 317 1.71 4.63 -7.37
CA LEU A 317 2.17 3.61 -6.43
C LEU A 317 3.42 4.08 -5.68
N VAL A 318 4.36 4.74 -6.38
CA VAL A 318 5.57 5.30 -5.75
C VAL A 318 5.19 6.32 -4.66
N ARG A 319 4.29 7.29 -4.97
CA ARG A 319 3.75 8.26 -3.99
C ARG A 319 3.12 7.58 -2.78
N TYR A 320 2.33 6.54 -3.02
CA TYR A 320 1.68 5.77 -1.97
C TYR A 320 2.70 5.16 -1.02
N LEU A 321 3.73 4.49 -1.56
CA LEU A 321 4.75 3.84 -0.75
C LEU A 321 5.61 4.83 0.04
N GLU A 322 5.92 6.00 -0.52
CA GLU A 322 6.55 7.10 0.23
C GLU A 322 5.69 7.54 1.42
N GLY A 323 4.39 7.74 1.19
CA GLY A 323 3.45 8.09 2.25
C GLY A 323 3.37 7.02 3.34
N LEU A 324 3.26 5.75 2.95
CA LEU A 324 3.23 4.62 3.88
C LEU A 324 4.53 4.51 4.70
N ALA A 325 5.69 4.67 4.06
CA ALA A 325 6.97 4.68 4.75
C ALA A 325 7.08 5.83 5.76
N ALA A 326 6.62 7.02 5.39
CA ALA A 326 6.58 8.18 6.29
C ALA A 326 5.66 7.94 7.50
N SER A 327 4.44 7.44 7.28
CA SER A 327 3.51 7.09 8.36
C SER A 327 4.08 5.99 9.27
N TYR A 328 4.74 5.00 8.68
CA TYR A 328 5.42 3.94 9.44
C TYR A 328 6.52 4.50 10.35
N HIS A 329 7.41 5.35 9.82
CA HIS A 329 8.48 5.94 10.63
C HIS A 329 7.97 6.98 11.65
N GLY A 330 6.84 7.63 11.38
CA GLY A 330 6.13 8.43 12.37
C GLY A 330 5.69 7.58 13.56
N TRP A 331 4.99 6.48 13.28
CA TRP A 331 4.55 5.53 14.30
C TRP A 331 5.71 4.85 15.02
N ALA A 332 6.72 4.33 14.30
CA ALA A 332 7.83 3.59 14.89
C ALA A 332 8.68 4.42 15.88
N ARG A 333 8.64 5.75 15.78
CA ARG A 333 9.29 6.68 16.72
C ARG A 333 8.35 7.20 17.80
N SER A 334 7.07 6.86 17.75
CA SER A 334 6.07 7.32 18.71
C SER A 334 6.14 6.54 20.03
N SER A 335 5.57 7.12 21.09
CA SER A 335 5.47 6.43 22.37
C SER A 335 4.61 5.16 22.28
N ASP A 336 3.64 5.12 21.35
CA ASP A 336 2.77 3.97 21.14
C ASP A 336 3.56 2.76 20.63
N ALA A 337 4.54 2.96 19.74
CA ALA A 337 5.40 1.87 19.29
C ALA A 337 6.36 1.39 20.37
N VAL A 338 6.87 2.30 21.20
CA VAL A 338 7.90 1.99 22.23
C VAL A 338 7.30 1.37 23.49
N ARG A 339 6.13 1.85 23.92
CA ARG A 339 5.50 1.49 25.20
C ARG A 339 4.22 0.66 25.04
N GLY A 340 3.71 0.54 23.82
CA GLY A 340 2.50 -0.20 23.55
C GLY A 340 2.67 -1.72 23.71
N PRO A 341 1.56 -2.47 23.66
CA PRO A 341 1.58 -3.92 23.72
C PRO A 341 2.44 -4.51 22.58
N ALA A 342 3.30 -5.48 22.90
CA ALA A 342 4.16 -6.09 21.88
C ALA A 342 3.35 -6.74 20.75
N ALA A 343 2.18 -7.32 21.05
CA ALA A 343 1.28 -7.88 20.04
C ALA A 343 0.83 -6.84 19.00
N ASP A 344 0.51 -5.62 19.45
CA ASP A 344 0.10 -4.51 18.59
C ASP A 344 1.26 -4.05 17.68
N ALA A 345 2.47 -3.95 18.25
CA ALA A 345 3.67 -3.64 17.48
C ALA A 345 4.01 -4.71 16.44
N VAL A 346 3.88 -6.00 16.80
CA VAL A 346 4.06 -7.12 15.87
C VAL A 346 3.02 -7.05 14.75
N ALA A 347 1.76 -6.75 15.06
CA ALA A 347 0.69 -6.64 14.07
C ALA A 347 0.94 -5.49 13.07
N LEU A 348 1.23 -4.27 13.55
CA LEU A 348 1.51 -3.13 12.66
C LEU A 348 2.78 -3.31 11.84
N CYS A 349 3.85 -3.85 12.42
CA CYS A 349 5.06 -4.17 11.66
C CYS A 349 4.80 -5.25 10.60
N SER A 350 3.95 -6.24 10.89
CA SER A 350 3.56 -7.29 9.94
C SER A 350 2.78 -6.71 8.76
N ALA A 351 1.81 -5.83 9.04
CA ALA A 351 1.05 -5.13 8.00
C ALA A 351 1.92 -4.19 7.15
N ALA A 352 2.74 -3.35 7.79
CA ALA A 352 3.60 -2.41 7.10
C ALA A 352 4.64 -3.13 6.22
N SER A 353 5.34 -4.13 6.75
CA SER A 353 6.30 -4.93 5.97
C SER A 353 5.62 -5.69 4.83
N GLY A 354 4.46 -6.31 5.07
CA GLY A 354 3.68 -6.98 4.03
C GLY A 354 3.35 -6.07 2.85
N VAL A 355 2.74 -4.91 3.14
CA VAL A 355 2.30 -3.96 2.10
C VAL A 355 3.48 -3.28 1.41
N LEU A 356 4.51 -2.86 2.14
CA LEU A 356 5.71 -2.27 1.55
C LEU A 356 6.44 -3.26 0.63
N GLY A 357 6.60 -4.51 1.08
CA GLY A 357 7.24 -5.57 0.28
C GLY A 357 6.46 -5.87 -0.99
N ALA A 358 5.13 -5.99 -0.90
CA ALA A 358 4.28 -6.21 -2.07
C ALA A 358 4.32 -5.01 -3.05
N GLY A 359 4.30 -3.78 -2.54
CA GLY A 359 4.41 -2.58 -3.36
C GLY A 359 5.76 -2.46 -4.08
N LEU A 360 6.87 -2.77 -3.39
CA LEU A 360 8.20 -2.81 -3.99
C LEU A 360 8.29 -3.86 -5.10
N ALA A 361 7.72 -5.06 -4.87
CA ALA A 361 7.64 -6.11 -5.88
C ALA A 361 6.86 -5.66 -7.13
N LEU A 362 5.76 -4.93 -6.97
CA LEU A 362 5.00 -4.35 -8.09
C LEU A 362 5.81 -3.34 -8.90
N LEU A 363 6.73 -2.60 -8.27
CA LEU A 363 7.67 -1.70 -8.96
C LEU A 363 8.90 -2.42 -9.54
N GLY A 364 9.08 -3.71 -9.23
CA GLY A 364 10.28 -4.48 -9.56
C GLY A 364 11.50 -4.14 -8.73
N ALA A 365 11.31 -3.50 -7.58
CA ALA A 365 12.36 -3.17 -6.63
C ALA A 365 12.51 -4.28 -5.58
N SER A 366 13.72 -4.50 -5.11
CA SER A 366 14.00 -5.41 -4.00
C SER A 366 13.51 -4.82 -2.67
N ALA A 367 13.14 -5.70 -1.74
CA ALA A 367 12.67 -5.33 -0.41
C ALA A 367 13.60 -5.94 0.66
N PRO A 368 14.70 -5.24 1.03
CA PRO A 368 15.67 -5.75 1.99
C PRO A 368 15.04 -6.10 3.34
N THR A 369 15.50 -7.15 4.00
CA THR A 369 14.93 -7.62 5.28
C THR A 369 15.73 -7.23 6.51
N ARG A 370 16.91 -6.61 6.32
CA ARG A 370 17.81 -6.16 7.37
C ARG A 370 18.06 -4.65 7.22
N PRO A 371 17.79 -3.83 8.24
CA PRO A 371 17.88 -2.37 8.14
C PRO A 371 19.31 -1.87 7.98
#